data_AF-A0A644T690-F1
#
_entry.id   AF-A0A644T690-F1
#
_cell.length_a   1.000
_cell.length_b   1.000
_cell.length_c   1.000
_cell.angle_alpha   90.00
_cell.angle_beta   90.00
_cell.angle_gamma   90.00
#
_symmetry.space_group_name_H-M   'P 1'
#
loop_
_entity.id
_entity.type
_entity.pdbx_description
1 polymer ?
#
loop_
_entity_poly.entity_id
_entity_poly.type
_entity_poly.pdbx_seq_one_letter_code
_entity_poly.pdbx_strand_id
1 'polypeptide(L)' 'MANKNVKVDRREKDNSMTLLHRFQKKVQESAVLPTVRGKRYNNRAESKAKIKKGKIKRIKSGEKYEELKRLGKLVKRKRR' A
#
# COMPACT_ATOMS: atom_id res chain seq x y z
N MET A 1 -20.19 1.59 -20.22
CA MET A 1 -20.75 0.32 -19.72
C MET A 1 -19.65 -0.74 -19.80
N ALA A 2 -19.05 -1.33 -18.76
CA ALA A 2 -19.35 -1.37 -17.34
C ALA A 2 -18.09 -0.98 -16.52
N ASN A 3 -18.24 -0.09 -15.54
CA ASN A 3 -17.17 0.33 -14.62
C ASN A 3 -16.86 -0.79 -13.60
N LYS A 4 -16.25 -1.90 -14.03
CA LYS A 4 -15.77 -2.96 -13.13
C LYS A 4 -14.28 -2.74 -12.83
N ASN A 5 -13.99 -2.06 -11.72
CA ASN A 5 -12.62 -1.82 -11.27
C ASN A 5 -11.90 -3.10 -10.81
N VAL A 6 -12.64 -4.07 -10.25
CA VAL A 6 -12.10 -5.36 -9.82
C VAL A 6 -13.16 -6.45 -10.07
N LYS A 7 -12.78 -7.53 -10.76
CA LYS A 7 -13.60 -8.73 -10.95
C LYS A 7 -12.77 -9.96 -10.64
N VAL A 8 -13.38 -10.95 -9.98
CA VAL A 8 -12.80 -12.28 -9.76
C VAL A 8 -13.85 -13.32 -10.12
N ASP A 9 -13.52 -14.18 -11.08
CA ASP A 9 -14.35 -15.31 -11.48
C ASP A 9 -14.00 -16.56 -10.65
N ARG A 10 -15.02 -17.37 -10.38
CA ARG A 10 -14.91 -18.63 -9.64
C ARG A 10 -14.26 -19.69 -10.52
N ARG A 11 -13.31 -20.43 -9.95
CA ARG A 11 -12.70 -21.60 -10.59
C ARG A 11 -13.38 -22.88 -10.10
N GLU A 12 -13.27 -23.95 -10.88
CA GLU A 12 -13.92 -25.25 -10.57
C GLU A 12 -13.54 -25.82 -9.19
N LYS A 13 -12.34 -25.53 -8.68
CA LYS A 13 -11.84 -25.99 -7.37
C LYS A 13 -11.84 -24.90 -6.28
N ASP A 14 -12.48 -23.75 -6.52
CA ASP A 14 -12.50 -22.65 -5.54
C ASP A 14 -13.55 -22.86 -4.44
N ASN A 15 -13.08 -22.99 -3.20
CA ASN A 15 -13.90 -22.79 -2.00
C ASN A 15 -14.30 -21.30 -1.89
N SER A 16 -15.45 -21.00 -1.30
CA SER A 16 -15.96 -19.64 -1.08
C SER A 16 -14.94 -18.75 -0.35
N MET A 17 -14.20 -19.30 0.62
CA MET A 17 -13.17 -18.57 1.37
C MET A 17 -11.95 -18.20 0.49
N THR A 18 -11.50 -19.10 -0.37
CA THR A 18 -10.36 -18.82 -1.27
C THR A 18 -10.73 -17.77 -2.31
N LEU A 19 -11.97 -17.79 -2.80
CA LEU A 19 -12.51 -16.78 -3.70
C LEU A 19 -12.54 -15.39 -3.02
N LEU A 20 -12.99 -15.30 -1.76
CA LEU A 20 -13.03 -14.05 -1.00
C LEU A 20 -11.62 -13.48 -0.76
N HIS A 21 -10.65 -14.31 -0.42
CA HIS A 21 -9.25 -13.88 -0.27
C HIS A 21 -8.66 -13.35 -1.59
N ARG A 22 -8.94 -14.01 -2.72
CA ARG A 22 -8.50 -13.54 -4.05
C ARG A 22 -9.10 -12.20 -4.38
N PHE A 23 -10.40 -12.01 -4.09
CA PHE A 23 -11.07 -10.74 -4.27
C PHE A 23 -10.45 -9.64 -3.40
N GLN A 24 -10.27 -9.90 -2.10
CA GLN A 24 -9.64 -8.95 -1.17
C GLN A 24 -8.24 -8.56 -1.64
N LYS A 25 -7.41 -9.52 -2.04
CA LYS A 25 -6.07 -9.26 -2.56
C LYS A 25 -6.10 -8.41 -3.83
N LYS A 26 -7.00 -8.71 -4.77
CA LYS A 26 -7.18 -7.91 -5.99
C LYS A 26 -7.67 -6.48 -5.71
N VAL A 27 -8.51 -6.28 -4.71
CA VAL A 27 -8.94 -4.94 -4.25
C VAL A 27 -7.78 -4.17 -3.60
N GLN A 28 -6.90 -4.84 -2.88
CA GLN A 28 -5.71 -4.21 -2.29
C GLN A 28 -4.67 -3.84 -3.36
N GLU A 29 -4.41 -4.74 -4.31
CA GLU A 29 -3.48 -4.53 -5.43
C GLU A 29 -3.93 -3.40 -6.37
N SER A 30 -5.25 -3.27 -6.61
CA SER A 30 -5.79 -2.25 -7.52
C SER A 30 -5.76 -0.83 -6.96
N ALA A 31 -5.38 -0.64 -5.70
CA ALA A 31 -5.29 0.66 -5.03
C ALA A 31 -6.58 1.53 -5.12
N VAL A 32 -7.74 0.91 -5.36
CA VAL A 32 -9.03 1.62 -5.49
C VAL A 32 -9.43 2.29 -4.17
N LEU A 33 -9.22 1.61 -3.05
CA LEU A 33 -9.52 2.16 -1.73
C LEU A 33 -8.67 3.40 -1.37
N PRO A 34 -7.32 3.36 -1.43
CA PRO A 34 -6.52 4.54 -1.09
C PRO A 34 -6.73 5.70 -2.08
N THR A 35 -6.98 5.42 -3.36
CA THR A 35 -7.24 6.47 -4.36
C THR A 35 -8.55 7.20 -4.09
N VAL A 36 -9.66 6.48 -3.88
CA VAL A 36 -10.96 7.09 -3.55
C VAL A 36 -10.91 7.82 -2.21
N ARG A 37 -10.25 7.24 -1.19
CA ARG A 37 -10.06 7.91 0.11
C ARG A 37 -9.23 9.19 -0.01
N GLY A 38 -8.17 9.18 -0.83
CA GLY A 38 -7.32 10.35 -1.08
C GLY A 38 -8.05 11.47 -1.82
N LYS A 39 -8.98 11.12 -2.73
CA LYS A 39 -9.82 12.07 -3.48
C LYS A 39 -11.01 12.62 -2.69
N ARG A 40 -11.30 12.08 -1.50
CA ARG A 40 -12.49 12.44 -0.71
C ARG A 40 -12.55 13.93 -0.37
N TYR A 41 -11.42 14.54 -0.07
CA TYR A 41 -11.33 15.94 0.33
C TYR A 41 -10.36 16.70 -0.57
N ASN A 42 -10.69 17.96 -0.86
CA ASN A 42 -9.79 18.85 -1.58
C ASN A 42 -8.69 19.34 -0.63
N ASN A 43 -7.47 18.85 -0.82
CA ASN A 43 -6.31 19.27 -0.04
C ASN A 43 -5.50 20.31 -0.83
N ARG A 44 -5.09 21.38 -0.14
CA ARG A 44 -4.16 22.37 -0.73
C ARG A 44 -2.84 21.68 -1.12
N ALA A 45 -2.31 22.04 -2.28
CA ALA A 45 -0.98 21.60 -2.72
C ALA A 45 0.10 22.00 -1.69
N GLU A 46 1.01 21.06 -1.40
CA GLU A 46 2.08 21.30 -0.42
C GLU A 46 3.10 22.31 -0.93
N SER A 47 3.68 23.11 -0.02
CA SER A 47 4.75 24.03 -0.37
C SER A 47 6.05 23.29 -0.72
N LYS A 48 6.90 23.90 -1.55
CA LYS A 48 8.21 23.33 -1.94
C LYS A 48 9.07 22.96 -0.73
N ALA A 49 9.05 23.78 0.32
CA ALA A 49 9.80 23.53 1.56
C ALA A 49 9.30 22.28 2.30
N LYS A 50 7.97 22.08 2.39
CA LYS A 50 7.37 20.91 3.03
C LYS A 50 7.74 19.61 2.29
N ILE A 51 7.68 19.64 0.96
CA ILE A 51 8.06 18.51 0.10
C ILE A 51 9.55 18.16 0.32
N LYS A 52 10.45 19.15 0.33
CA LYS A 52 11.89 18.96 0.59
C LYS A 52 12.13 18.31 1.95
N LYS A 53 11.48 18.80 3.01
CA LYS A 53 11.58 18.23 4.37
C LYS A 53 11.13 16.77 4.41
N GLY A 54 10.03 16.43 3.73
CA GLY A 54 9.54 15.06 3.60
C GLY A 54 10.53 14.13 2.89
N LYS A 55 11.16 14.60 1.80
CA LYS A 55 12.20 13.85 1.08
C LYS A 55 13.43 13.58 1.95
N ILE A 56 13.91 14.58 2.69
CA ILE A 56 15.04 14.43 3.64
C ILE A 56 14.73 13.36 4.69
N LYS A 57 13.52 13.39 5.28
CA LYS A 57 13.10 12.37 6.27
C LYS A 57 13.13 10.95 5.68
N ARG A 58 12.69 10.79 4.43
CA ARG A 58 12.70 9.50 3.73
C ARG A 58 14.12 8.98 3.52
N ILE A 59 15.05 9.84 3.09
CA ILE A 59 16.46 9.49 2.89
C ILE A 59 17.08 9.02 4.21
N LYS A 60 16.94 9.82 5.28
CA LYS A 60 17.45 9.47 6.63
C LYS A 60 16.88 8.16 7.15
N SER A 61 15.61 7.88 6.87
CA SER A 61 14.98 6.62 7.28
C SER A 61 15.56 5.41 6.53
N GLY A 62 15.95 5.59 5.25
CA GLY A 62 16.63 4.57 4.46
C GLY A 62 18.06 4.30 4.95
N GLU A 63 18.83 5.35 5.23
CA GLU A 63 20.17 5.24 5.80
C GLU A 63 20.17 4.48 7.13
N LYS A 64 19.25 4.85 8.03
CA LYS A 64 19.06 4.16 9.31
C LYS A 64 18.70 2.68 9.13
N TYR A 65 17.89 2.35 8.11
CA TYR A 65 17.54 0.97 7.81
C TYR A 65 18.77 0.16 7.36
N GLU A 66 19.60 0.71 6.46
CA GLU A 66 20.82 0.05 6.00
C GLU A 66 21.85 -0.14 7.13
N GLU A 67 21.97 0.83 8.03
CA GLU A 67 22.80 0.71 9.24
C GLU A 67 22.30 -0.42 10.15
N LEU A 68 21.01 -0.44 10.49
CA LEU A 68 20.42 -1.48 11.33
C LEU A 68 20.52 -2.87 10.69
N LYS A 69 20.41 -2.93 9.35
CA LYS A 69 20.63 -4.15 8.56
C LYS A 69 22.06 -4.64 8.68
N ARG A 70 23.06 -3.77 8.55
CA ARG A 70 24.49 -4.10 8.77
C ARG A 70 24.75 -4.59 10.19
N LEU A 71 24.12 -3.98 11.19
CA LEU A 71 24.25 -4.37 12.59
C LEU A 71 23.47 -5.65 12.96
N GLY A 72 22.72 -6.25 12.02
CA GLY A 72 21.87 -7.42 12.30
C GLY A 72 20.67 -7.13 13.22
N LYS A 73 20.39 -5.86 13.54
CA LYS A 73 19.34 -5.42 14.49
C LYS A 73 17.97 -5.23 13.83
N LEU A 74 17.71 -5.92 12.72
CA LEU A 74 16.42 -5.81 12.04
C LEU A 74 15.32 -6.47 12.87
N VAL A 75 14.40 -5.66 13.38
CA VAL A 75 13.21 -6.16 14.06
C VAL A 75 12.33 -6.88 13.03
N LYS A 76 12.29 -8.22 13.08
CA LYS A 76 11.36 -9.02 12.30
C LYS A 76 9.94 -8.66 12.73
N ARG A 77 9.23 -7.88 11.91
CA ARG A 77 7.81 -7.61 12.13
C ARG A 77 7.03 -8.91 11.93
N LYS A 78 6.42 -9.43 12.99
CA LYS A 78 5.44 -10.51 12.88
C LYS A 78 4.28 -9.99 12.02
N ARG A 79 4.00 -10.67 10.90
CA ARG A 79 2.77 -10.42 10.15
C ARG A 79 1.62 -10.79 11.08
N ARG A 80 0.82 -9.79 11.47
CA ARG A 80 -0.47 -10.01 12.14
C ARG A 80 -1.47 -10.55 11.13
#